data_AF-X1RWU7-F1
#
_entry.id   AF-X1RWU7-F1
#
_cell.length_a   1.000
_cell.length_b   1.000
_cell.length_c   1.000
_cell.angle_alpha   90.00
_cell.angle_beta   90.00
_cell.angle_gamma   90.00
#
_symmetry.space_group_name_H-M   'P 1'
#
loop_
_entity.id
_entity.type
_entity.pdbx_description
1 polymer ?
#
loop_
_entity_poly.entity_id
_entity_poly.type
_entity_poly.pdbx_seq_one_letter_code
_entity_poly.pdbx_strand_id
1 'polypeptide(L)'
;MFFFSATPDLNAAFPAQAARELGWNKVPLFDMQEIDVPGSLPKCIRILIQINCQKSQTEIEHCYLRGAEILRKDLVKEILNLKESESK
;
A
#
# COMPACT_ATOMS: atom_id res chain seq x y z
N MET A 1 3.34 -10.65 8.09
CA MET A 1 4.11 -10.87 6.84
C MET A 1 3.79 -9.73 5.88
N PHE A 2 4.77 -9.27 5.10
CA PHE A 2 4.57 -8.20 4.12
C PHE A 2 4.78 -8.73 2.72
N PHE A 3 3.82 -8.41 1.85
CA PHE A 3 3.87 -8.71 0.44
C PHE A 3 3.90 -7.38 -0.31
N PHE A 4 4.83 -7.25 -1.24
CA PHE A 4 4.92 -6.09 -2.11
C PHE A 4 4.62 -6.55 -3.54
N SER A 5 3.85 -5.77 -4.28
CA SER A 5 3.77 -5.90 -5.74
C SER A 5 4.25 -4.61 -6.40
N ALA A 6 4.91 -4.73 -7.54
CA ALA A 6 5.30 -3.60 -8.37
C ALA A 6 4.86 -3.81 -9.81
N THR A 7 4.45 -2.74 -10.48
CA THR A 7 4.12 -2.79 -11.91
C THR A 7 5.34 -3.14 -12.76
N PRO A 8 5.16 -3.81 -13.92
CA PRO A 8 6.28 -4.27 -14.75
C PRO A 8 7.23 -3.17 -15.23
N ASP A 9 6.78 -1.91 -15.24
CA ASP A 9 7.57 -0.73 -15.60
C ASP A 9 8.51 -0.23 -14.49
N LEU A 10 8.56 -0.91 -13.33
CA LEU A 10 9.50 -0.65 -12.23
C LEU A 10 10.49 -1.80 -12.06
N ASN A 11 11.75 -1.56 -12.43
CA ASN A 11 12.81 -2.58 -12.41
C ASN A 11 14.14 -2.10 -11.77
N ALA A 12 14.15 -0.90 -11.17
CA ALA A 12 15.37 -0.30 -10.63
C ALA A 12 15.80 -0.88 -9.27
N ALA A 13 14.85 -1.37 -8.47
CA ALA A 13 15.10 -1.93 -7.14
C ALA A 13 13.93 -2.80 -6.65
N PHE A 14 14.19 -3.62 -5.64
CA PHE A 14 13.19 -4.42 -4.93
C PHE A 14 12.46 -3.56 -3.87
N PRO A 15 11.12 -3.52 -3.84
CA PRO A 15 10.37 -2.78 -2.81
C PRO A 15 10.70 -3.21 -1.37
N ALA A 16 10.94 -4.50 -1.14
CA ALA A 16 11.33 -5.02 0.18
C ALA A 16 12.62 -4.40 0.73
N GLN A 17 13.50 -3.84 -0.12
CA GLN A 17 14.72 -3.17 0.31
C GLN A 17 14.40 -2.00 1.26
N ALA A 18 13.38 -1.20 0.97
CA ALA A 18 12.98 -0.08 1.81
C ALA A 18 12.56 -0.56 3.22
N ALA A 19 11.86 -1.68 3.33
CA ALA A 19 11.51 -2.27 4.62
C ALA A 19 12.74 -2.75 5.40
N ARG A 20 13.79 -3.23 4.73
CA ARG A 20 15.06 -3.59 5.39
C ARG A 20 15.81 -2.36 5.89
N GLU A 21 15.83 -1.28 5.11
CA GLU A 21 16.42 0.00 5.52
C GLU A 21 15.70 0.60 6.74
N LEU A 22 14.39 0.36 6.87
CA LEU A 22 13.59 0.69 8.06
C LEU A 22 13.80 -0.27 9.25
N GLY A 23 14.71 -1.24 9.15
CA GLY A 23 15.09 -2.13 10.24
C GLY A 23 14.20 -3.37 10.40
N TRP A 24 13.31 -3.69 9.44
CA TRP A 24 12.44 -4.86 9.53
C TRP A 24 13.17 -6.17 9.19
N ASN A 25 14.30 -6.42 9.84
CA ASN A 25 15.24 -7.51 9.51
C ASN A 25 14.66 -8.92 9.78
N LYS A 26 13.70 -9.04 10.71
CA LYS A 26 13.10 -10.33 11.10
C LYS A 26 11.74 -10.58 10.47
N VAL A 27 11.16 -9.58 9.81
CA VAL A 27 9.85 -9.72 9.17
C VAL A 27 10.03 -10.46 7.85
N PRO A 28 9.23 -11.51 7.57
CA PRO A 28 9.19 -12.12 6.24
C PRO A 28 8.64 -11.11 5.23
N LEU A 29 9.44 -10.85 4.19
CA LEU A 29 9.13 -9.93 3.08
C LEU A 29 9.10 -10.74 1.79
N PHE A 30 8.15 -10.45 0.91
CA PHE A 30 8.01 -11.14 -0.37
C PHE A 30 7.61 -10.14 -1.47
N ASP A 31 8.40 -10.07 -2.53
CA ASP A 31 8.13 -9.20 -3.68
C ASP A 31 7.53 -10.03 -4.83
N MET A 32 6.57 -9.46 -5.54
CA MET A 32 5.97 -10.04 -6.74
C MET A 32 5.81 -8.98 -7.83
N GLN A 33 5.72 -9.41 -9.09
CA GLN A 33 5.29 -8.54 -10.17
C GLN A 33 3.77 -8.45 -10.14
N GLU A 34 3.24 -7.22 -10.26
CA GLU A 34 1.83 -6.99 -10.48
C GLU A 34 1.40 -7.43 -11.88
N ILE A 35 0.16 -7.86 -12.03
CA ILE A 35 -0.42 -8.16 -13.33
C ILE A 35 -0.30 -6.96 -14.30
N ASP A 36 0.16 -7.22 -15.53
CA ASP A 36 0.28 -6.21 -16.59
C ASP A 36 -1.07 -5.98 -17.28
N VAL A 37 -1.91 -5.13 -16.69
CA VAL A 37 -3.20 -4.75 -17.28
C VAL A 37 -3.05 -3.48 -18.11
N PRO A 38 -3.36 -3.51 -19.43
CA PRO A 38 -3.29 -2.31 -20.27
C PRO A 38 -4.14 -1.16 -19.73
N GLY A 39 -3.57 0.05 -19.71
CA GLY A 39 -4.24 1.24 -19.19
C GLY A 39 -4.38 1.30 -17.66
N SER A 40 -3.81 0.34 -16.93
CA SER A 40 -3.72 0.39 -15.47
C SER A 40 -2.71 1.45 -15.01
N LEU A 41 -2.73 1.75 -13.71
CA LEU A 41 -1.88 2.79 -13.11
C LEU A 41 -0.39 2.41 -13.23
N PRO A 42 0.44 3.17 -13.98
CA PRO A 42 1.86 2.89 -14.13
C PRO A 42 2.64 3.27 -12.86
N LYS A 43 3.87 2.74 -12.74
CA LYS A 43 4.80 3.03 -11.64
C LYS A 43 4.18 2.88 -10.25
N CYS A 44 3.39 1.82 -10.06
CA CYS A 44 2.66 1.59 -8.83
C CYS A 44 3.33 0.48 -8.02
N ILE A 45 3.54 0.75 -6.73
CA ILE A 45 3.91 -0.24 -5.73
C ILE A 45 2.72 -0.43 -4.81
N ARG A 46 2.31 -1.67 -4.57
CA ARG A 46 1.27 -2.02 -3.59
C ARG A 46 1.87 -2.86 -2.49
N ILE A 47 1.26 -2.75 -1.31
CA ILE A 47 1.69 -3.49 -0.12
C ILE A 47 0.46 -4.15 0.48
N LEU A 48 0.51 -5.48 0.64
CA LEU A 48 -0.42 -6.23 1.46
C LEU A 48 0.28 -6.62 2.76
N ILE A 49 -0.32 -6.24 3.87
CA ILE A 49 0.21 -6.50 5.22
C ILE A 49 -0.70 -7.50 5.91
N GLN A 50 -0.17 -8.67 6.20
CA GLN A 50 -0.79 -9.59 7.16
C GLN A 50 -0.26 -9.27 8.55
N ILE A 51 -1.12 -8.69 9.38
CA ILE A 51 -0.82 -8.27 10.75
C ILE A 51 -1.74 -8.99 11.74
N ASN A 52 -1.17 -9.42 12.86
CA ASN A 52 -1.95 -9.87 14.01
C ASN A 52 -2.35 -8.64 14.82
N CYS A 53 -3.64 -8.33 14.87
CA CYS A 53 -4.16 -7.21 15.65
C CYS A 53 -5.56 -7.54 16.20
N GLN A 54 -6.04 -6.73 17.15
CA GLN A 54 -7.37 -6.86 17.72
C GLN A 54 -8.41 -5.98 17.03
N LYS A 55 -8.00 -5.19 16.03
CA LYS A 55 -8.88 -4.33 15.25
C LYS A 55 -9.81 -5.17 14.39
N SER A 56 -11.07 -4.76 14.31
CA SER A 56 -12.02 -5.24 13.31
C SER A 56 -11.65 -4.74 11.91
N GLN A 57 -12.24 -5.37 10.90
CA GLN A 57 -11.96 -5.04 9.50
C GLN A 57 -12.27 -3.57 9.15
N THR A 58 -13.28 -2.96 9.78
CA THR A 58 -13.69 -1.57 9.56
C THR A 58 -12.78 -0.54 10.24
N GLU A 59 -11.97 -0.96 11.20
CA GLU A 59 -11.00 -0.09 11.89
C GLU A 59 -9.62 -0.05 11.19
N ILE A 60 -9.47 -0.82 10.10
CA ILE A 60 -8.23 -0.85 9.32
C ILE A 60 -8.25 0.29 8.31
N GLU A 61 -7.33 1.23 8.47
CA GLU A 61 -7.12 2.31 7.52
C GLU A 61 -6.20 1.85 6.38
N HIS A 62 -6.73 1.79 5.17
CA HIS A 62 -5.96 1.48 3.97
C HIS A 62 -5.42 2.76 3.35
N CYS A 63 -4.10 2.90 3.29
CA CYS A 63 -3.46 4.09 2.75
C CYS A 63 -3.27 4.00 1.22
N TYR A 64 -3.77 4.99 0.50
CA TYR A 64 -3.50 5.21 -0.93
C TYR A 64 -2.84 6.58 -1.07
N LEU A 65 -1.65 6.61 -1.65
CA LEU A 65 -0.81 7.81 -1.70
C LEU A 65 -0.54 8.23 -3.15
N ARG A 66 -0.40 9.54 -3.37
CA ARG A 66 -0.01 10.11 -4.68
C ARG A 66 -0.99 9.66 -5.77
N GLY A 67 -0.49 9.23 -6.93
CA GLY A 67 -1.32 8.73 -8.02
C GLY A 67 -2.14 7.47 -7.69
N ALA A 68 -1.82 6.74 -6.60
CA ALA A 68 -2.56 5.54 -6.22
C ALA A 68 -3.92 5.84 -5.57
N GLU A 69 -4.20 7.10 -5.18
CA GLU A 69 -5.50 7.52 -4.65
C GLU A 69 -6.66 7.19 -5.59
N ILE A 70 -6.41 7.16 -6.91
CA ILE A 70 -7.44 6.84 -7.90
C ILE A 70 -7.94 5.40 -7.81
N LEU A 71 -7.17 4.49 -7.19
CA LEU A 71 -7.49 3.06 -7.11
C LEU A 71 -8.66 2.80 -6.16
N ARG A 72 -8.85 3.65 -5.15
CA ARG A 72 -9.94 3.57 -4.15
C ARG A 72 -10.41 4.96 -3.74
N LYS A 73 -11.04 5.64 -4.70
CA LYS A 73 -11.63 6.99 -4.50
C LYS A 73 -12.65 7.02 -3.35
N ASP A 74 -13.30 5.90 -3.08
CA ASP A 74 -14.23 5.71 -1.97
C ASP A 74 -13.54 5.85 -0.60
N LEU A 75 -12.38 5.22 -0.41
CA LEU A 75 -11.65 5.26 0.87
C LEU A 75 -10.89 6.58 1.10
N VAL A 76 -10.34 7.17 0.03
CA VAL A 76 -9.62 8.46 0.16
C VAL A 76 -10.56 9.57 0.61
N LYS A 77 -11.80 9.59 0.10
CA LYS A 77 -12.82 10.56 0.53
C LYS A 77 -13.22 10.38 2.00
N GLU A 78 -13.33 9.13 2.45
CA GLU A 78 -13.65 8.82 3.85
C GLU A 78 -12.59 9.39 4.81
N ILE A 79 -11.30 9.21 4.51
CA ILE A 79 -10.19 9.74 5.31
C ILE A 79 -10.17 11.28 5.34
N LEU A 80 -10.44 11.93 4.20
CA LEU A 80 -10.52 13.40 4.14
C LEU A 80 -11.67 13.94 5.00
N ASN A 81 -12.84 13.30 4.94
CA ASN A 81 -14.00 13.68 5.75
C ASN A 81 -13.74 13.48 7.25
N LEU A 82 -13.03 12.41 7.64
CA LEU A 82 -12.63 12.18 9.04
C LEU A 82 -11.69 13.29 9.54
N LYS A 83 -10.68 13.67 8.75
CA LYS A 83 -9.76 14.77 9.10
C LYS A 83 -10.47 16.13 9.22
N GLU A 84 -11.47 16.40 8.39
CA GLU A 84 -12.30 17.61 8.49
C GLU A 84 -13.20 17.61 9.75
N SER A 85 -13.61 16.43 10.22
CA SER A 85 -14.42 16.27 11.43
C SER A 85 -13.61 16.37 12.74
N GLU A 86 -12.34 15.95 12.73
CA GLU A 86 -11.42 16.06 13.88
C GLU A 86 -10.85 17.48 14.06
N SER A 87 -11.00 18.34 13.03
CA SER A 87 -10.52 19.73 13.05
C SER A 87 -11.61 20.76 13.39
N LYS A 88 -12.80 20.32 13.83
CA LYS A 88 -13.90 21.14 14.37
C LYS A 88 -14.16 20.80 15.84
#